data_AF-A0A535B7J5-F1
#
_entry.id   AF-A0A535B7J5-F1
#
_cell.length_a   1.000
_cell.length_b   1.000
_cell.length_c   1.000
_cell.angle_alpha   90.00
_cell.angle_beta   90.00
_cell.angle_gamma   90.00
#
_symmetry.space_group_name_H-M   'P 1'
#
loop_
_entity.id
_entity.type
_entity.pdbx_description
1 polymer ?
#
loop_
_entity_poly.entity_id
_entity_poly.type
_entity_poly.pdbx_seq_one_letter_code
_entity_poly.pdbx_strand_id
1 'polypeptide(L)'
;MFRYFPLLLLACALAFLSLRGPAPANAVAVPDYVTTGGWFTEPPFILNDTNEKVNFGAVLQCDAPFDQPNQLIIHYGDHAEFKLDRLTSASCTLNNPNDPNSGGQFLGHGVGQCNGAPATALTIQLIDAGQGNSPDLARFAVSGAPGCVFAQSSPNPVEGGQITLHAH
;
A
#
# COMPACT_ATOMS: atom_id res chain seq x y z
N MET A 1 50.11 -44.53 8.35
CA MET A 1 49.11 -43.44 8.25
C MET A 1 48.15 -43.76 7.11
N PHE A 2 46.91 -43.26 7.07
CA PHE A 2 45.82 -43.55 6.10
C PHE A 2 44.72 -44.56 6.51
N ARG A 3 44.46 -44.75 7.81
CA ARG A 3 43.29 -45.52 8.28
C ARG A 3 41.94 -44.80 8.12
N TYR A 4 41.94 -43.51 7.79
CA TYR A 4 40.73 -42.68 7.69
C TYR A 4 40.42 -42.19 6.27
N PHE A 5 41.23 -42.54 5.28
CA PHE A 5 41.04 -42.13 3.89
C PHE A 5 39.70 -42.60 3.28
N PRO A 6 39.22 -43.84 3.50
CA PRO A 6 37.91 -44.26 2.94
C PRO A 6 36.72 -43.57 3.63
N LEU A 7 36.86 -43.20 4.91
CA LEU A 7 35.85 -42.45 5.65
C LEU A 7 35.73 -41.00 5.15
N LEU A 8 36.86 -40.39 4.75
CA LEU A 8 36.88 -39.04 4.18
C LEU A 8 36.20 -38.99 2.80
N LEU A 9 36.40 -40.02 1.98
CA LEU A 9 35.76 -40.13 0.66
C LEU A 9 34.24 -40.36 0.79
N LEU A 10 33.80 -41.15 1.77
CA LEU A 10 32.37 -41.37 2.03
C LEU A 10 31.68 -40.09 2.52
N ALA A 11 32.34 -39.32 3.40
CA ALA A 11 31.83 -38.03 3.85
C ALA A 11 31.73 -37.00 2.71
N CYS A 12 32.70 -37.01 1.78
CA CYS A 12 32.68 -36.13 0.61
C CYS A 12 31.56 -36.52 -0.37
N ALA A 13 31.35 -37.82 -0.62
CA ALA A 13 30.27 -38.30 -1.48
C ALA A 13 28.87 -37.96 -0.91
N LEU A 14 28.69 -38.07 0.42
CA LEU A 14 27.44 -37.69 1.09
C LEU A 14 27.18 -36.17 1.04
N ALA A 15 28.23 -35.34 1.11
CA ALA A 15 28.11 -33.89 0.94
C ALA A 15 27.73 -33.50 -0.50
N PHE A 16 28.21 -34.23 -1.52
CA PHE A 16 27.81 -33.99 -2.90
C PHE A 16 26.39 -34.44 -3.23
N LEU A 17 25.86 -35.45 -2.51
CA LEU A 17 24.47 -35.90 -2.64
C LEU A 17 23.46 -34.95 -1.98
N SER A 18 23.84 -34.22 -0.92
CA SER A 18 22.96 -33.22 -0.29
C SER A 18 22.88 -31.90 -1.05
N LEU A 19 23.83 -31.62 -1.96
CA LEU A 19 23.85 -30.41 -2.80
C LEU A 19 22.97 -30.49 -4.05
N ARG A 20 22.35 -31.66 -4.34
CA ARG A 20 21.46 -31.87 -5.49
C ARG A 20 20.09 -32.40 -5.11
N GLY A 21 19.61 -32.10 -3.91
CA GLY A 21 18.18 -32.21 -3.65
C GLY A 21 17.41 -31.33 -4.63
N PRO A 22 16.33 -31.81 -5.28
CA PRO A 22 15.45 -30.92 -6.02
C PRO A 22 15.03 -29.81 -5.05
N ALA A 23 15.09 -28.56 -5.51
CA ALA A 23 14.52 -27.44 -4.76
C ALA A 23 13.11 -27.86 -4.29
N PRO A 24 12.72 -27.57 -3.04
CA PRO A 24 11.40 -27.93 -2.56
C PRO A 24 10.38 -27.41 -3.59
N ALA A 25 9.43 -28.26 -3.99
CA ALA A 25 8.40 -27.93 -4.97
C ALA A 25 7.47 -26.76 -4.54
N ASN A 26 7.75 -26.16 -3.39
CA ASN A 26 7.12 -24.97 -2.81
C ASN A 26 8.10 -23.80 -2.66
N ALA A 27 9.23 -23.81 -3.36
CA ALA A 27 9.93 -22.56 -3.67
C ALA A 27 9.06 -21.79 -4.66
N VAL A 28 7.95 -21.23 -4.14
CA VAL A 28 7.31 -20.08 -4.74
C VAL A 28 8.46 -19.11 -4.95
N ALA A 29 8.73 -18.75 -6.21
CA ALA A 29 9.60 -17.64 -6.50
C ALA A 29 9.05 -16.48 -5.68
N VAL A 30 9.74 -16.13 -4.60
CA VAL A 30 9.45 -14.90 -3.87
C VAL A 30 9.68 -13.83 -4.93
N PRO A 31 8.61 -13.14 -5.40
CA PRO A 31 8.80 -12.14 -6.43
C PRO A 31 9.84 -11.15 -5.91
N ASP A 32 10.84 -10.85 -6.74
CA ASP A 32 11.86 -9.84 -6.42
C ASP A 32 11.13 -8.55 -6.05
N TYR A 33 11.09 -8.26 -4.74
CA TYR A 33 10.46 -7.07 -4.21
C TYR A 33 11.23 -5.86 -4.70
N VAL A 34 10.71 -5.18 -5.73
CA VAL A 34 11.19 -3.85 -6.08
C VAL A 34 10.71 -2.91 -4.99
N THR A 35 11.55 -2.68 -3.99
CA THR A 35 11.37 -1.61 -3.00
C THR A 35 11.65 -0.27 -3.67
N THR A 36 10.78 0.17 -4.57
CA THR A 36 10.63 1.58 -4.92
C THR A 36 9.35 2.06 -4.27
N GLY A 37 9.35 2.11 -2.94
CA GLY A 37 8.34 2.86 -2.22
C GLY A 37 8.43 4.32 -2.66
N GLY A 38 7.31 4.89 -3.09
CA GLY A 38 7.20 6.33 -3.27
C GLY A 38 7.42 7.01 -1.93
N TRP A 39 8.49 7.77 -1.80
CA TRP A 39 8.69 8.65 -0.65
C TRP A 39 8.09 10.01 -1.03
N PHE A 40 7.19 10.50 -0.19
CA PHE A 40 6.71 11.87 -0.28
C PHE A 40 7.87 12.82 0.03
N THR A 41 8.31 13.62 -0.95
CA THR A 41 9.26 14.72 -0.69
C THR A 41 8.60 15.83 0.12
N GLU A 42 7.29 15.99 -0.05
CA GLU A 42 6.39 16.84 0.74
C GLU A 42 5.09 16.06 1.01
N PRO A 43 4.35 16.29 2.11
CA PRO A 43 3.09 15.60 2.36
C PRO A 43 2.13 15.74 1.16
N PRO A 44 1.59 14.63 0.62
CA PRO A 44 0.76 14.68 -0.55
C PRO A 44 -0.53 15.41 -0.22
N PHE A 45 -1.02 16.12 -1.21
CA PHE A 45 -2.26 16.86 -1.06
C PHE A 45 -3.04 16.94 -2.36
N ILE A 46 -4.29 17.36 -2.21
CA ILE A 46 -5.20 17.69 -3.30
C ILE A 46 -5.86 19.03 -2.98
N LEU A 47 -6.27 19.75 -4.01
CA LEU A 47 -7.05 20.98 -3.90
C LEU A 47 -8.53 20.62 -4.10
N ASN A 48 -9.39 20.85 -3.10
CA ASN A 48 -10.83 20.51 -3.18
C ASN A 48 -11.62 21.58 -3.95
N ASP A 49 -11.46 22.86 -3.58
CA ASP A 49 -11.98 24.03 -4.30
C ASP A 49 -11.18 25.29 -3.92
N THR A 50 -10.62 25.96 -4.93
CA THR A 50 -9.81 27.22 -5.00
C THR A 50 -8.92 27.72 -3.85
N ASN A 51 -8.93 27.16 -2.64
CA ASN A 51 -7.98 27.39 -1.53
C ASN A 51 -8.04 26.33 -0.40
N GLU A 52 -8.94 25.34 -0.42
CA GLU A 52 -8.99 24.30 0.62
C GLU A 52 -8.13 23.08 0.26
N LYS A 53 -7.03 22.94 1.01
CA LYS A 53 -6.04 21.87 0.87
C LYS A 53 -6.43 20.66 1.72
N VAL A 54 -6.48 19.47 1.11
CA VAL A 54 -6.56 18.19 1.84
C VAL A 54 -5.16 17.58 1.83
N ASN A 55 -4.49 17.47 2.98
CA ASN A 55 -3.22 16.74 3.10
C ASN A 55 -3.53 15.34 3.62
N PHE A 56 -2.81 14.32 3.16
CA PHE A 56 -3.02 12.97 3.65
C PHE A 56 -1.73 12.16 3.76
N GLY A 57 -1.79 11.03 4.45
CA GLY A 57 -0.73 10.04 4.50
C GLY A 57 -1.37 8.67 4.68
N ALA A 58 -0.93 7.68 3.90
CA ALA A 58 -1.60 6.39 3.83
C ALA A 58 -0.62 5.22 3.67
N VAL A 59 -0.90 4.13 4.38
CA VAL A 59 -0.37 2.79 4.13
C VAL A 59 -1.58 1.86 4.20
N LEU A 60 -2.02 1.36 3.05
CA LEU A 60 -3.29 0.63 2.92
C LEU A 60 -3.08 -0.67 2.17
N GLN A 61 -3.73 -1.73 2.66
CA GLN A 61 -3.71 -3.07 2.10
C GLN A 61 -5.07 -3.44 1.54
N CYS A 62 -5.05 -4.31 0.53
CA CYS A 62 -6.19 -4.55 -0.35
C CYS A 62 -7.16 -5.62 0.16
N ASP A 63 -6.78 -6.44 1.15
CA ASP A 63 -7.53 -7.61 1.61
C ASP A 63 -8.35 -7.33 2.89
N ALA A 64 -8.62 -6.06 3.18
CA ALA A 64 -9.31 -5.66 4.39
C ALA A 64 -10.64 -6.42 4.56
N PRO A 65 -10.98 -6.84 5.80
CA PRO A 65 -10.37 -6.39 7.05
C PRO A 65 -9.18 -7.23 7.55
N PHE A 66 -8.64 -8.15 6.75
CA PHE A 66 -7.76 -9.21 7.24
C PHE A 66 -6.28 -8.82 7.35
N ASP A 67 -5.68 -8.15 6.37
CA ASP A 67 -4.34 -7.58 6.54
C ASP A 67 -4.42 -6.25 7.30
N GLN A 68 -3.57 -6.16 8.31
CA GLN A 68 -3.34 -5.00 9.16
C GLN A 68 -1.83 -4.91 9.41
N PRO A 69 -1.26 -3.71 9.61
CA PRO A 69 -1.96 -2.45 9.88
C PRO A 69 -2.32 -1.65 8.63
N ASN A 70 -3.56 -1.16 8.58
CA ASN A 70 -3.97 -0.09 7.67
C ASN A 70 -3.92 1.26 8.38
N GLN A 71 -3.26 2.24 7.79
CA GLN A 71 -3.14 3.59 8.32
C GLN A 71 -3.56 4.60 7.28
N LEU A 72 -4.41 5.53 7.67
CA LEU A 72 -4.76 6.70 6.88
C LEU A 72 -5.00 7.88 7.82
N ILE A 73 -4.34 8.99 7.52
CA ILE A 73 -4.57 10.27 8.17
C ILE A 73 -4.95 11.26 7.07
N ILE A 74 -6.01 12.03 7.29
CA ILE A 74 -6.45 13.09 6.38
C ILE A 74 -6.60 14.38 7.19
N HIS A 75 -5.95 15.44 6.74
CA HIS A 75 -6.11 16.80 7.25
C HIS A 75 -6.86 17.63 6.21
N TYR A 76 -7.97 18.23 6.60
CA TYR A 76 -8.75 19.12 5.75
C TYR A 76 -8.80 20.52 6.35
N GLY A 77 -8.11 21.47 5.69
CA GLY A 77 -7.89 22.81 6.20
C GLY A 77 -7.29 22.80 7.61
N ASP A 78 -7.67 23.80 8.42
CA ASP A 78 -7.24 23.93 9.82
C ASP A 78 -8.23 23.29 10.83
N HIS A 79 -9.26 22.60 10.34
CA HIS A 79 -10.46 22.32 11.14
C HIS A 79 -10.77 20.83 11.33
N ALA A 80 -10.26 19.95 10.47
CA ALA A 80 -10.58 18.53 10.54
C ALA A 80 -9.36 17.63 10.33
N GLU A 81 -9.15 16.72 11.28
CA GLU A 81 -8.23 15.60 11.15
C GLU A 81 -9.04 14.30 11.26
N PHE A 82 -9.04 13.48 10.21
CA PHE A 82 -9.55 12.11 10.24
C PHE A 82 -8.39 11.12 10.38
N LYS A 83 -8.52 10.18 11.30
CA LYS A 83 -7.62 9.05 11.51
C LYS A 83 -8.40 7.75 11.37
N LEU A 84 -7.95 6.90 10.45
CA LEU A 84 -8.55 5.59 10.22
C LEU A 84 -8.19 4.64 11.37
N ASP A 85 -9.21 4.01 11.97
CA ASP A 85 -9.02 2.95 12.97
C ASP A 85 -9.01 1.57 12.30
N ARG A 86 -9.92 1.37 11.32
CA ARG A 86 -10.05 0.09 10.61
C ARG A 86 -10.70 0.25 9.24
N LEU A 87 -10.15 -0.41 8.23
CA LEU A 87 -10.84 -0.65 6.96
C LEU A 87 -11.94 -1.70 7.14
N THR A 88 -13.16 -1.38 6.70
CA THR A 88 -14.30 -2.30 6.67
C THR A 88 -14.39 -3.05 5.35
N SER A 89 -13.82 -2.49 4.28
CA SER A 89 -13.64 -3.15 3.00
C SER A 89 -12.49 -2.49 2.24
N ALA A 90 -11.82 -3.26 1.40
CA ALA A 90 -10.82 -2.76 0.46
C ALA A 90 -10.88 -3.60 -0.82
N SER A 91 -10.43 -2.99 -1.91
CA SER A 91 -10.24 -3.65 -3.19
C SER A 91 -9.15 -2.92 -3.94
N CYS A 92 -8.34 -3.68 -4.67
CA CYS A 92 -7.31 -3.12 -5.54
C CYS A 92 -7.43 -3.70 -6.94
N THR A 93 -7.20 -2.87 -7.94
CA THR A 93 -7.11 -3.27 -9.34
C THR A 93 -5.82 -2.73 -9.90
N LEU A 94 -4.93 -3.60 -10.37
CA LEU A 94 -3.72 -3.19 -11.09
C LEU A 94 -4.04 -3.00 -12.56
N ASN A 95 -3.47 -1.97 -13.18
CA ASN A 95 -3.67 -1.74 -14.62
C ASN A 95 -3.03 -2.86 -15.44
N ASN A 96 -1.84 -3.30 -15.05
CA ASN A 96 -1.17 -4.50 -15.56
C ASN A 96 -0.43 -5.22 -14.42
N PRO A 97 -0.92 -6.38 -13.94
CA PRO A 97 -0.29 -7.11 -12.84
C PRO A 97 1.17 -7.55 -13.09
N ASN A 98 1.61 -7.58 -14.35
CA ASN A 98 2.97 -7.99 -14.72
C ASN A 98 3.92 -6.80 -14.92
N ASP A 99 3.43 -5.57 -14.75
CA ASP A 99 4.22 -4.36 -14.90
C ASP A 99 4.09 -3.49 -13.64
N PRO A 100 5.14 -3.41 -12.80
CA PRO A 100 5.11 -2.64 -11.56
C PRO A 100 4.96 -1.13 -11.79
N ASN A 101 5.19 -0.64 -13.02
CA ASN A 101 5.06 0.77 -13.36
C ASN A 101 3.68 1.12 -13.93
N SER A 102 2.80 0.15 -14.11
CA SER A 102 1.50 0.37 -14.75
C SER A 102 0.50 1.09 -13.85
N GLY A 103 0.76 1.14 -12.54
CA GLY A 103 -0.13 1.72 -11.54
C GLY A 103 -1.38 0.88 -11.29
N GLY A 104 -2.45 1.54 -10.84
CA GLY A 104 -3.70 0.89 -10.50
C GLY A 104 -4.62 1.75 -9.66
N GLN A 105 -5.56 1.10 -8.98
CA GLN A 105 -6.54 1.75 -8.13
C GLN A 105 -6.73 1.00 -6.82
N PHE A 106 -6.77 1.75 -5.72
CA PHE A 106 -7.28 1.32 -4.43
C PHE A 106 -8.65 1.93 -4.20
N LEU A 107 -9.60 1.12 -3.72
CA LEU A 107 -10.90 1.59 -3.24
C LEU A 107 -11.20 0.92 -1.90
N GLY A 108 -11.46 1.73 -0.87
CA GLY A 108 -11.77 1.24 0.46
C GLY A 108 -12.81 2.06 1.20
N HIS A 109 -13.34 1.45 2.24
CA HIS A 109 -14.22 2.05 3.22
C HIS A 109 -13.69 1.74 4.61
N GLY A 110 -13.96 2.61 5.57
CA GLY A 110 -13.47 2.40 6.92
C GLY A 110 -14.19 3.20 7.97
N VAL A 111 -13.85 2.91 9.22
CA VAL A 111 -14.27 3.66 10.40
C VAL A 111 -13.03 4.20 11.10
N GLY A 112 -13.21 5.31 11.78
CA GLY A 112 -12.12 5.99 12.44
C GLY A 112 -12.61 7.09 13.36
N GLN A 113 -11.74 8.04 13.61
CA GLN A 113 -12.02 9.20 14.43
C GLN A 113 -11.77 10.46 13.62
N CYS A 114 -12.63 11.45 13.77
CA CYS A 114 -12.38 12.79 13.30
C CYS A 114 -12.44 13.77 14.48
N ASN A 115 -11.36 14.52 14.68
CA ASN A 115 -11.18 15.39 15.85
C ASN A 115 -11.48 14.68 17.19
N GLY A 116 -11.16 13.38 17.27
CA GLY A 116 -11.41 12.52 18.45
C GLY A 116 -12.84 11.99 18.60
N ALA A 117 -13.78 12.35 17.71
CA ALA A 117 -15.13 11.79 17.69
C ALA A 117 -15.27 10.68 16.63
N PRO A 118 -16.14 9.68 16.82
CA PRO A 118 -16.36 8.63 15.82
C PRO A 118 -16.76 9.18 14.44
N ALA A 119 -16.14 8.63 13.40
CA ALA A 119 -16.38 9.00 12.01
C ALA A 119 -16.30 7.77 11.08
N THR A 120 -16.85 7.90 9.89
CA THR A 120 -16.83 6.87 8.84
C THR A 120 -16.20 7.46 7.58
N ALA A 121 -15.18 6.77 7.05
CA ALA A 121 -14.68 7.02 5.71
C ALA A 121 -15.56 6.26 4.71
N LEU A 122 -16.48 7.00 4.08
CA LEU A 122 -17.42 6.50 3.07
C LEU A 122 -16.77 6.28 1.71
N THR A 123 -15.62 6.89 1.45
CA THR A 123 -14.82 6.62 0.26
C THR A 123 -13.37 6.95 0.56
N ILE A 124 -12.49 5.97 0.30
CA ILE A 124 -11.05 6.15 0.20
C ILE A 124 -10.68 5.62 -1.18
N GLN A 125 -10.44 6.51 -2.14
CA GLN A 125 -10.05 6.13 -3.49
C GLN A 125 -8.73 6.78 -3.85
N LEU A 126 -7.75 5.95 -4.21
CA LEU A 126 -6.42 6.35 -4.64
C LEU A 126 -6.19 5.73 -6.03
N ILE A 127 -5.79 6.54 -7.00
CA ILE A 127 -5.52 6.13 -8.37
C ILE A 127 -4.06 6.45 -8.66
N ASP A 128 -3.26 5.41 -8.83
CA ASP A 128 -1.89 5.47 -9.33
C ASP A 128 -1.95 5.38 -10.85
N ALA A 129 -1.57 6.45 -11.52
CA ALA A 129 -1.62 6.52 -12.98
C ALA A 129 -0.51 5.67 -13.64
N GLY A 130 0.47 5.21 -12.87
CA GLY A 130 1.68 4.58 -13.36
C GLY A 130 2.77 5.57 -13.73
N GLN A 131 4.02 5.10 -13.75
CA GLN A 131 5.19 5.95 -13.98
C GLN A 131 5.18 6.54 -15.40
N GLY A 132 5.38 7.85 -15.51
CA GLY A 132 5.42 8.58 -16.78
C GLY A 132 4.05 8.92 -17.38
N ASN A 133 2.96 8.66 -16.66
CA ASN A 133 1.59 8.98 -17.09
C ASN A 133 1.08 10.30 -16.47
N SER A 134 -0.24 10.49 -16.48
CA SER A 134 -0.92 11.62 -15.82
C SER A 134 -0.65 11.65 -14.31
N PRO A 135 -0.91 12.76 -13.61
CA PRO A 135 -0.79 12.79 -12.16
C PRO A 135 -1.71 11.76 -11.49
N ASP A 136 -1.25 11.21 -10.38
CA ASP A 136 -2.08 10.37 -9.52
C ASP A 136 -3.30 11.15 -9.01
N LEU A 137 -4.39 10.44 -8.71
CA LEU A 137 -5.62 11.06 -8.25
C LEU A 137 -6.02 10.51 -6.89
N ALA A 138 -6.57 11.37 -6.04
CA ALA A 138 -7.17 10.96 -4.77
C ALA A 138 -8.59 11.52 -4.62
N ARG A 139 -9.44 10.73 -3.95
CA ARG A 139 -10.79 11.09 -3.57
C ARG A 139 -11.12 10.57 -2.18
N PHE A 140 -11.60 11.47 -1.32
CA PHE A 140 -12.02 11.15 0.04
C PHE A 140 -13.45 11.63 0.33
N ALA A 141 -14.19 10.82 1.06
CA ALA A 141 -15.46 11.21 1.66
C ALA A 141 -15.53 10.71 3.10
N VAL A 142 -15.68 11.63 4.05
CA VAL A 142 -15.81 11.33 5.47
C VAL A 142 -17.11 11.90 5.99
N SER A 143 -17.82 11.09 6.78
CA SER A 143 -18.99 11.51 7.55
C SER A 143 -18.70 11.38 9.04
N GLY A 144 -19.13 12.35 9.85
CA GLY A 144 -18.95 12.34 11.30
C GLY A 144 -19.75 13.44 11.97
N ALA A 145 -19.34 13.81 13.18
CA ALA A 145 -19.88 14.96 13.90
C ALA A 145 -19.74 16.28 13.10
N PRO A 146 -20.48 17.36 13.45
CA PRO A 146 -20.31 18.66 12.81
C PRO A 146 -18.83 19.09 12.77
N GLY A 147 -18.36 19.51 11.59
CA GLY A 147 -16.95 19.82 11.33
C GLY A 147 -16.12 18.66 10.76
N CYS A 148 -16.69 17.45 10.69
CA CYS A 148 -16.02 16.24 10.17
C CYS A 148 -16.69 15.66 8.91
N VAL A 149 -17.69 16.37 8.38
CA VAL A 149 -18.33 16.01 7.12
C VAL A 149 -17.61 16.78 6.01
N PHE A 150 -16.82 16.07 5.21
CA PHE A 150 -16.28 16.61 3.98
C PHE A 150 -16.37 15.53 2.90
N ALA A 151 -16.67 15.97 1.69
CA ALA A 151 -16.74 15.10 0.54
C ALA A 151 -16.09 15.81 -0.63
N GLN A 152 -15.03 15.20 -1.14
CA GLN A 152 -14.50 15.53 -2.43
C GLN A 152 -15.20 14.60 -3.44
N SER A 153 -16.08 15.19 -4.25
CA SER A 153 -16.99 14.42 -5.10
C SER A 153 -16.31 13.83 -6.34
N SER A 154 -15.24 14.47 -6.83
CA SER A 154 -14.41 14.02 -7.96
C SER A 154 -12.96 13.80 -7.53
N PRO A 155 -12.26 12.79 -8.08
CA PRO A 155 -10.81 12.67 -7.88
C PRO A 155 -10.09 13.91 -8.42
N ASN A 156 -9.15 14.44 -7.63
CA ASN A 156 -8.31 15.58 -8.03
C ASN A 156 -6.85 15.14 -8.08
N PRO A 157 -6.03 15.81 -8.92
CA PRO A 157 -4.60 15.56 -9.00
C PRO A 157 -3.92 15.68 -7.64
N VAL A 158 -3.10 14.69 -7.31
CA VAL A 158 -2.19 14.72 -6.18
C VAL A 158 -1.01 15.62 -6.52
N GLU A 159 -0.68 16.50 -5.58
CA GLU A 159 0.48 17.38 -5.60
C GLU A 159 1.40 17.07 -4.41
N GLY A 160 2.69 17.42 -4.50
CA GLY A 160 3.68 17.23 -3.42
C GLY A 160 4.28 15.82 -3.30
N GLY A 161 3.71 14.82 -3.99
CA GLY A 161 4.32 13.50 -4.16
C GLY A 161 3.49 12.54 -5.02
N GLN A 162 3.70 11.24 -4.86
CA GLN A 162 3.10 10.20 -5.70
C GLN A 162 2.41 9.11 -4.87
N ILE A 163 1.35 8.55 -5.42
CA ILE A 163 0.72 7.32 -4.95
C ILE A 163 1.50 6.17 -5.61
N THR A 164 1.69 5.06 -4.89
CA THR A 164 2.28 3.86 -5.49
C THR A 164 1.50 2.65 -5.05
N LEU A 165 0.97 1.89 -6.01
CA LEU A 165 0.30 0.62 -5.76
C LEU A 165 1.20 -0.55 -6.15
N HIS A 166 1.31 -1.51 -5.24
CA HIS A 166 2.08 -2.73 -5.48
C HIS A 166 1.20 -3.96 -5.29
N ALA A 167 1.46 -5.00 -6.09
CA ALA A 167 0.94 -6.33 -5.81
C ALA A 167 1.70 -6.92 -4.62
N HIS A 168 1.00 -7.62 -3.73
CA HIS A 168 1.59 -8.43 -2.66
C HIS A 168 2.13 -9.76 -3.21
#